data_AF-A0A6C0IUT8-F1
#
_entry.id   AF-A0A6C0IUT8-F1
#
_cell.length_a   1.000
_cell.length_b   1.000
_cell.length_c   1.000
_cell.angle_alpha   90.00
_cell.angle_beta   90.00
_cell.angle_gamma   90.00
#
_symmetry.space_group_name_H-M   'P 1'
#
loop_
_entity.id
_entity.type
_entity.pdbx_description
1 polymer ?
#
loop_
_entity_poly.entity_id
_entity_poly.type
_entity_poly.pdbx_seq_one_letter_code
_entity_poly.pdbx_strand_id
1 'polypeptide(L)'
;MDNIKSTKSIYQYRRGIVRKNKSRLCPCLTATMGTGGHNVPIIKTKKGIRKLTPRECFNFQGYESDFILPKELADSHLYKQAGNSVTVKLIYRIAKQIVKIL
;
A
#
# COMPACT_ATOMS: atom_id res chain seq x y z
N MET A 1 -20.58 -7.15 -4.53
CA MET A 1 -19.09 -7.33 -4.51
C MET A 1 -18.58 -7.95 -5.82
N ASP A 2 -19.39 -7.89 -6.88
CA ASP A 2 -19.32 -8.78 -8.05
C ASP A 2 -18.31 -8.35 -9.12
N ASN A 3 -17.67 -7.21 -8.90
CA ASN A 3 -16.68 -6.61 -9.80
C ASN A 3 -15.25 -7.14 -9.57
N ILE A 4 -15.01 -7.93 -8.52
CA ILE A 4 -13.67 -8.46 -8.16
C ILE A 4 -13.50 -9.88 -8.70
N LYS A 5 -13.06 -9.98 -9.97
CA LYS A 5 -12.92 -11.25 -10.68
C LYS A 5 -11.49 -11.82 -10.68
N SER A 6 -10.48 -10.95 -10.85
CA SER A 6 -9.08 -11.32 -11.08
C SER A 6 -8.25 -11.34 -9.79
N THR A 7 -7.39 -12.35 -9.63
CA THR A 7 -6.37 -12.42 -8.56
C THR A 7 -5.10 -11.66 -8.89
N LYS A 8 -4.87 -11.31 -10.17
CA LYS A 8 -3.68 -10.59 -10.65
C LYS A 8 -3.86 -9.07 -10.67
N SER A 9 -4.95 -8.57 -10.12
CA SER A 9 -5.30 -7.15 -10.17
C SER A 9 -5.55 -6.63 -8.77
N ILE A 10 -5.04 -5.42 -8.52
CA ILE A 10 -5.37 -4.66 -7.32
C ILE A 10 -6.62 -3.84 -7.63
N TYR A 11 -7.51 -3.78 -6.66
CA TYR A 11 -8.75 -3.02 -6.72
C TYR A 11 -8.69 -1.92 -5.67
N GLN A 12 -9.53 -0.91 -5.82
CA GLN A 12 -9.63 0.21 -4.90
C GLN A 12 -11.07 0.33 -4.41
N TYR A 13 -11.26 0.29 -3.10
CA TYR A 13 -12.51 0.64 -2.45
C TYR A 13 -12.54 2.15 -2.19
N ARG A 14 -13.47 2.85 -2.83
CA ARG A 14 -13.62 4.31 -2.73
C ARG A 14 -15.09 4.69 -2.76
N ARG A 15 -15.55 5.38 -1.70
CA ARG A 15 -16.92 5.94 -1.63
C ARG A 15 -18.00 4.90 -1.96
N GLY A 16 -17.95 3.73 -1.32
CA GLY A 16 -18.93 2.65 -1.53
C GLY A 16 -18.76 1.82 -2.80
N ILE A 17 -17.86 2.20 -3.72
CA ILE A 17 -17.67 1.51 -5.00
C ILE A 17 -16.28 0.87 -5.05
N VAL A 18 -16.21 -0.33 -5.63
CA VAL A 18 -14.95 -1.02 -5.94
C VAL A 18 -14.56 -0.76 -7.40
N ARG A 19 -13.33 -0.28 -7.61
CA ARG A 19 -12.75 -0.02 -8.93
C ARG A 19 -11.56 -0.92 -9.18
N LYS A 20 -11.52 -1.57 -10.35
CA LYS A 20 -10.34 -2.36 -10.77
C LYS A 20 -9.23 -1.40 -11.23
N ASN A 21 -8.00 -1.59 -10.75
CA ASN A 21 -6.85 -0.91 -11.33
C ASN A 21 -6.49 -1.57 -12.66
N LYS A 22 -6.59 -0.82 -13.76
CA LYS A 22 -6.31 -1.31 -15.12
C LYS A 22 -4.80 -1.50 -15.38
N SER A 23 -3.95 -0.76 -14.68
CA SER A 23 -2.49 -0.74 -14.91
C SER A 23 -1.73 -1.84 -14.15
N ARG A 24 -2.43 -2.72 -13.43
CA ARG A 24 -1.81 -3.72 -12.51
C ARG A 24 -0.90 -3.09 -11.45
N LEU A 25 -1.06 -1.79 -11.19
CA LEU A 25 -0.32 -1.05 -10.17
C LEU A 25 -1.11 -1.00 -8.86
N CYS A 26 -0.40 -0.80 -7.76
CA CYS A 26 -1.04 -0.41 -6.50
C CYS A 26 -1.54 1.04 -6.64
N PRO A 27 -2.78 1.37 -6.23
CA PRO A 27 -3.16 2.77 -6.06
C PRO A 27 -2.31 3.42 -4.96
N CYS A 28 -2.32 4.76 -4.91
CA CYS A 28 -1.66 5.48 -3.84
C CYS A 28 -2.15 5.01 -2.46
N LEU A 29 -1.20 4.65 -1.60
CA LEU A 29 -1.45 4.23 -0.23
C LEU A 29 -1.73 5.49 0.61
N THR A 30 -2.92 5.60 1.21
CA THR A 30 -3.27 6.75 2.04
C THR A 30 -3.19 6.43 3.52
N ALA A 31 -2.74 7.38 4.34
CA ALA A 31 -2.70 7.20 5.80
C ALA A 31 -4.08 6.88 6.41
N THR A 32 -5.14 7.36 5.77
CA THR A 32 -6.53 7.13 6.19
C THR A 32 -6.98 5.68 6.04
N MET A 33 -6.25 4.81 5.33
CA MET A 33 -6.58 3.39 5.20
C MET A 33 -6.73 2.68 6.56
N GLY A 34 -6.04 3.16 7.60
CA GLY A 34 -6.10 2.61 8.96
C GLY A 34 -7.29 3.06 9.82
N THR A 35 -8.00 4.13 9.44
CA THR A 35 -8.98 4.81 10.33
C THR A 35 -10.35 5.02 9.67
N GLY A 36 -10.71 4.18 8.69
CA GLY A 36 -12.01 4.25 7.99
C GLY A 36 -11.94 4.60 6.50
N GLY A 37 -10.73 4.66 5.93
CA GLY A 37 -10.37 5.32 4.68
C GLY A 37 -11.26 5.15 3.45
N HIS A 38 -11.31 6.25 2.67
CA HIS A 38 -11.71 6.28 1.27
C HIS A 38 -10.42 6.07 0.46
N ASN A 39 -10.39 5.14 -0.51
CA ASN A 39 -9.22 4.69 -1.31
C ASN A 39 -8.42 3.50 -0.75
N VAL A 40 -9.10 2.50 -0.19
CA VAL A 40 -8.41 1.32 0.35
C VAL A 40 -8.07 0.31 -0.77
N PRO A 41 -6.81 -0.09 -0.94
CA PRO A 41 -6.43 -1.14 -1.86
C PRO A 41 -6.92 -2.50 -1.35
N ILE A 42 -7.61 -3.24 -2.21
CA ILE A 42 -8.12 -4.57 -1.94
C ILE A 42 -7.67 -5.54 -3.03
N ILE A 43 -7.47 -6.78 -2.63
CA ILE A 43 -7.02 -7.86 -3.51
C ILE A 43 -7.93 -9.07 -3.35
N LYS A 44 -8.00 -9.89 -4.40
CA LYS A 44 -8.64 -11.21 -4.36
C LYS A 44 -7.57 -12.27 -4.19
N THR A 45 -7.73 -13.08 -3.16
CA THR A 45 -6.89 -14.25 -2.88
C THR A 45 -7.71 -15.53 -3.01
N LYS A 46 -7.05 -16.70 -2.96
CA LYS A 46 -7.75 -17.99 -2.90
C LYS A 46 -8.67 -18.11 -1.67
N LYS A 47 -8.36 -17.38 -0.59
CA LYS A 47 -9.13 -17.37 0.67
C LYS A 47 -10.24 -16.31 0.70
N GLY A 48 -10.42 -15.55 -0.38
CA GLY A 48 -11.41 -14.47 -0.45
C GLY A 48 -10.80 -13.09 -0.70
N ILE A 49 -11.63 -12.06 -0.54
CA ILE A 49 -11.30 -10.66 -0.80
C ILE A 49 -10.84 -10.01 0.51
N ARG A 50 -9.71 -9.32 0.50
CA ARG A 50 -9.19 -8.59 1.66
C ARG A 50 -8.46 -7.31 1.26
N LYS A 51 -8.21 -6.44 2.24
CA LYS A 51 -7.28 -5.32 2.10
C LYS A 51 -5.84 -5.84 1.94
N LEU A 52 -4.96 -5.02 1.38
CA LEU A 52 -3.52 -5.23 1.57
C LEU A 52 -3.22 -5.20 3.07
N THR A 53 -2.32 -6.08 3.52
CA THR A 53 -1.78 -6.10 4.89
C THR A 53 -0.79 -4.94 5.09
N PRO A 54 -0.45 -4.57 6.34
CA PRO A 54 0.55 -3.54 6.56
C PRO A 54 1.89 -3.91 5.91
N ARG A 55 2.33 -5.18 6.05
CA ARG A 55 3.54 -5.67 5.38
C ARG A 55 3.51 -5.45 3.87
N GLU A 56 2.43 -5.82 3.19
CA GLU A 56 2.32 -5.62 1.74
C GLU A 56 2.38 -4.12 1.37
N CYS A 57 1.80 -3.23 2.18
CA CYS A 57 1.89 -1.78 1.99
C CYS A 57 3.33 -1.27 2.12
N PHE A 58 4.09 -1.72 3.13
CA PHE A 58 5.51 -1.39 3.28
C PHE A 58 6.36 -1.94 2.11
N ASN A 59 6.05 -3.14 1.64
CA ASN A 59 6.72 -3.71 0.46
C ASN A 59 6.46 -2.85 -0.80
N PHE A 60 5.24 -2.33 -0.99
CA PHE A 60 4.95 -1.39 -2.09
C PHE A 60 5.72 -0.08 -1.98
N GLN A 61 6.00 0.38 -0.76
CA GLN A 61 6.88 1.54 -0.52
C GLN A 61 8.38 1.22 -0.72
N GLY A 62 8.73 -0.04 -0.98
CA GLY A 62 10.09 -0.47 -1.25
C GLY A 62 10.94 -0.67 0.00
N TYR A 63 10.31 -0.89 1.16
CA TYR A 63 11.02 -1.39 2.34
C TYR A 63 11.45 -2.83 2.11
N GLU A 64 12.62 -3.18 2.63
CA GLU A 64 13.15 -4.53 2.58
C GLU A 64 12.29 -5.52 3.40
N SER A 65 12.36 -6.80 3.03
CA SER A 65 11.52 -7.84 3.64
C SER A 65 11.81 -8.08 5.12
N ASP A 66 13.03 -7.77 5.57
CA ASP A 66 13.51 -7.86 6.94
C ASP A 66 13.25 -6.59 7.77
N PHE A 67 12.74 -5.51 7.16
CA PHE A 67 12.35 -4.30 7.88
C PHE A 67 11.32 -4.63 8.97
N ILE A 68 11.62 -4.33 10.23
CA ILE A 68 10.80 -4.73 11.36
C ILE A 68 9.58 -3.81 11.49
N LEU A 69 8.39 -4.40 11.51
CA LEU A 69 7.17 -3.68 11.91
C LEU A 69 6.90 -3.95 13.39
N PRO A 70 6.75 -2.92 14.23
CA PRO A 70 6.46 -3.08 15.66
C PRO A 70 5.22 -3.93 15.87
N LYS A 71 5.30 -4.95 16.74
CA LYS A 71 4.21 -5.90 16.98
C LYS A 71 3.17 -5.35 17.96
N GLU A 72 3.60 -4.41 18.80
CA GLU A 72 2.81 -3.69 19.78
C GLU A 72 1.90 -2.62 19.13
N LEU A 73 2.16 -2.23 17.88
CA LEU A 73 1.34 -1.29 17.16
C LEU A 73 0.16 -1.98 16.47
N ALA A 74 -1.03 -1.41 16.65
CA ALA A 74 -2.20 -1.80 15.88
C ALA A 74 -1.98 -1.58 14.36
N ASP A 75 -2.55 -2.47 13.55
CA ASP A 75 -2.50 -2.39 12.08
C ASP A 75 -2.92 -1.01 11.54
N SER A 76 -3.88 -0.34 12.18
CA SER A 76 -4.33 1.01 11.82
C SER A 76 -3.19 2.03 11.82
N HIS A 77 -2.31 1.96 12.82
CA HIS A 77 -1.12 2.82 12.92
C HIS A 77 -0.07 2.46 11.87
N LEU A 78 0.14 1.17 11.62
CA LEU A 78 1.06 0.71 10.58
C LEU A 78 0.60 1.14 9.18
N TYR A 79 -0.71 1.08 8.88
CA TYR A 79 -1.26 1.64 7.63
C TYR A 79 -1.03 3.14 7.52
N LYS A 80 -1.19 3.87 8.64
CA LYS A 80 -0.93 5.32 8.69
C LYS A 80 0.53 5.63 8.37
N GLN A 81 1.47 4.87 8.95
CA GLN A 81 2.90 4.99 8.68
C GLN A 81 3.22 4.68 7.21
N ALA A 82 2.72 3.55 6.68
CA ALA A 82 2.93 3.19 5.28
C ALA A 82 2.37 4.24 4.31
N GLY A 83 1.18 4.79 4.59
CA GLY A 83 0.54 5.81 3.75
C GLY A 83 1.16 7.20 3.83
N ASN A 84 1.79 7.55 4.95
CA ASN A 84 2.54 8.81 5.10
C ASN A 84 4.02 8.67 4.67
N SER A 85 4.51 7.45 4.47
CA SER A 85 5.87 7.20 4.03
C SER A 85 6.10 7.64 2.58
N VAL A 86 7.35 7.97 2.28
CA VAL A 86 7.84 8.11 0.91
C VAL A 86 8.43 6.78 0.46
N THR A 87 8.36 6.49 -0.84
CA THR A 87 8.94 5.28 -1.41
C THR A 87 10.47 5.29 -1.29
N VAL A 88 11.06 4.26 -0.69
CA VAL A 88 12.50 4.15 -0.38
C VAL A 88 13.37 4.35 -1.62
N LYS A 89 12.99 3.72 -2.75
CA LYS A 89 13.70 3.85 -4.04
C LYS A 89 13.72 5.27 -4.58
N LEU A 90 12.69 6.07 -4.30
CA LEU A 90 12.64 7.48 -4.72
C LEU A 90 13.63 8.31 -3.88
N ILE A 91 13.58 8.16 -2.55
CA ILE A 91 14.51 8.85 -1.64
C ILE A 91 15.96 8.54 -1.99
N TYR A 92 16.28 7.27 -2.26
CA TYR A 92 17.62 6.85 -2.68
C TYR A 92 18.09 7.58 -3.95
N ARG A 93 17.22 7.74 -4.95
CA ARG A 93 17.56 8.46 -6.20
C ARG A 93 17.79 9.94 -5.96
N ILE A 94 16.99 10.58 -5.11
CA ILE A 94 17.15 11.99 -4.74
C ILE A 94 18.48 12.17 -4.00
N ALA A 95 18.75 11.33 -2.99
CA ALA A 95 19.99 11.36 -2.23
C ALA A 95 21.23 11.22 -3.14
N LYS A 96 21.18 10.33 -4.14
CA LYS A 96 22.25 10.19 -5.14
C LYS A 96 22.52 11.46 -5.94
N GLN A 97 21.50 12.27 -6.26
CA GLN A 97 21.72 13.53 -6.96
C GLN A 97 22.31 14.59 -6.03
N ILE A 98 21.88 14.61 -4.76
CA ILE A 98 22.46 15.50 -3.73
C ILE A 98 23.95 15.19 -3.54
N VAL A 99 24.32 13.91 -3.39
CA VAL A 99 25.72 13.50 -3.21
C VAL A 99 26.61 13.85 -4.40
N LYS A 100 26.09 13.95 -5.62
CA LYS A 100 26.88 14.32 -6.81
C LYS A 100 27.31 15.80 -6.83
N ILE A 101 26.58 16.65 -6.11
CA ILE A 101 26.80 18.11 -6.09
C ILE A 101 27.43 18.59 -4.79
N LEU A 102 27.57 17.70 -3.80
CA LEU A 102 28.37 17.90 -2.60
C LEU A 102 29.82 17.51 -2.87
#